data_AF-A0A2N2Y7A8-F1
#
_entry.id   AF-A0A2N2Y7A8-F1
#
_cell.length_a   1.000
_cell.length_b   1.000
_cell.length_c   1.000
_cell.angle_alpha   90.00
_cell.angle_beta   90.00
_cell.angle_gamma   90.00
#
_symmetry.space_group_name_H-M   'P 1'
#
loop_
_entity.id
_entity.type
_entity.pdbx_description
1 polymer ?
#
loop_
_entity_poly.entity_id
_entity_poly.type
_entity_poly.pdbx_seq_one_letter_code
_entity_poly.pdbx_strand_id
1 'polypeptide(L)'
;MTKKITILFTALVLLSVLFSCTSNSKIFEENPPFSVKEATFQNWFAGAQEFGKGTHVFLEMENITQNTQIDSIYFRGLADVLQKDPNNPLKYKGNLKAAAKQDVVLHENPIKEINNPIPNIQKDFRFDLSPNEAVISYHKNNKRYYYKVTHLKEIEPLNYPSTNRGENNN
;
A
#
# COMPACT_ATOMS: atom_id res chain seq x y z
N MET A 1 -16.92 43.87 40.32
CA MET A 1 -17.14 42.41 40.12
C MET A 1 -17.26 42.02 38.65
N THR A 2 -17.95 42.81 37.82
CA THR A 2 -18.18 42.54 36.38
C THR A 2 -16.92 42.35 35.54
N LYS A 3 -15.87 43.17 35.70
CA LYS A 3 -14.59 43.02 34.95
C LYS A 3 -13.89 41.68 35.19
N LYS A 4 -13.94 41.13 36.42
CA LYS A 4 -13.35 39.82 36.75
C LYS A 4 -14.12 38.67 36.08
N ILE A 5 -15.45 38.80 35.98
CA ILE A 5 -16.32 37.85 35.28
C ILE A 5 -16.08 37.89 33.77
N THR A 6 -15.91 39.08 33.18
CA THR A 6 -15.58 39.21 31.75
C THR A 6 -14.21 38.59 31.43
N ILE A 7 -13.19 38.82 32.27
CA ILE A 7 -11.85 38.23 32.09
C ILE A 7 -11.88 36.69 32.22
N LEU A 8 -12.69 36.16 33.15
CA LEU A 8 -12.87 34.71 33.29
C LEU A 8 -13.55 34.10 32.05
N PHE A 9 -14.54 34.81 31.48
CA PHE A 9 -15.26 34.36 30.29
C PHE A 9 -14.38 34.41 29.03
N THR A 10 -13.56 35.44 28.84
CA THR A 10 -12.60 35.49 27.72
C THR A 10 -11.49 34.44 27.85
N ALA A 11 -11.02 34.14 29.07
CA ALA A 11 -10.06 33.07 29.30
C ALA A 11 -10.63 31.66 28.98
N LEU A 12 -11.91 31.42 29.28
CA LEU A 12 -12.59 30.16 29.01
C LEU A 12 -12.82 29.93 27.50
N VAL A 13 -13.15 30.99 26.76
CA VAL A 13 -13.29 30.93 25.29
C VAL A 13 -11.95 30.68 24.61
N LEU A 14 -10.86 31.29 25.10
CA LEU A 14 -9.51 31.09 24.55
C LEU A 14 -8.99 29.65 24.75
N LEU A 15 -9.42 28.96 25.83
CA LEU A 15 -9.00 27.59 26.14
C LEU A 15 -9.67 26.53 25.25
N SER A 16 -10.86 26.84 24.70
CA SER A 16 -11.60 25.93 23.82
C SER A 16 -10.98 25.73 22.43
N VAL A 17 -10.07 26.63 22.02
CA VAL A 17 -9.41 26.59 20.69
C VAL A 17 -8.18 25.64 20.67
N LEU A 18 -7.75 25.10 21.82
CA LEU A 18 -6.53 24.29 21.93
C LEU A 18 -6.75 22.77 21.75
N PHE A 19 -7.99 22.30 21.57
CA PHE A 19 -8.30 20.86 21.47
C PHE A 19 -8.65 20.36 20.06
N SER A 20 -8.43 21.16 19.01
CA SER A 20 -8.63 20.72 17.63
C SER A 20 -7.36 20.12 17.03
N CYS A 21 -6.84 19.06 17.64
CA CYS A 21 -5.79 18.23 17.05
C CYS A 21 -6.40 16.87 16.67
N THR A 22 -7.20 16.84 15.60
CA THR A 22 -7.65 15.57 15.01
C THR A 22 -6.52 15.02 14.14
N SER A 23 -5.55 14.35 14.75
CA SER A 23 -4.67 13.46 14.01
C SER A 23 -5.55 12.37 13.42
N ASN A 24 -5.81 12.43 12.10
CA ASN A 24 -6.48 11.38 11.34
C ASN A 24 -5.56 10.15 11.23
N SER A 25 -5.14 9.56 12.35
CA SER A 25 -4.49 8.25 12.34
C SER A 25 -5.52 7.26 11.81
N LYS A 26 -5.28 6.69 10.63
CA LYS A 26 -6.09 5.58 10.13
C LYS A 26 -6.03 4.47 11.17
N ILE A 27 -7.17 4.20 11.81
CA ILE A 27 -7.30 3.15 12.82
C ILE A 27 -7.22 1.81 12.07
N PHE A 28 -6.28 0.97 12.48
CA PHE A 28 -6.20 -0.40 11.99
C PHE A 28 -7.22 -1.26 12.73
N GLU A 29 -7.95 -2.09 12.00
CA GLU A 29 -8.81 -3.10 12.59
C GLU A 29 -7.94 -4.17 13.25
N GLU A 30 -8.19 -4.49 14.52
CA GLU A 30 -7.41 -5.53 15.22
C GLU A 30 -7.94 -6.94 14.94
N ASN A 31 -9.24 -7.05 14.65
CA ASN A 31 -9.92 -8.31 14.42
C ASN A 31 -10.56 -8.32 13.02
N PRO A 32 -9.76 -8.38 11.94
CA PRO A 32 -10.29 -8.37 10.59
C PRO A 32 -11.14 -9.63 10.31
N PRO A 33 -12.05 -9.56 9.33
CA PRO A 33 -12.88 -10.68 8.89
C PRO A 33 -12.12 -11.76 8.08
N PHE A 34 -10.84 -11.98 8.38
CA PHE A 34 -9.93 -12.95 7.75
C PHE A 34 -8.73 -13.23 8.67
N SER A 35 -8.01 -14.33 8.43
CA SER A 35 -6.72 -14.62 9.07
C SER A 35 -5.63 -14.71 8.00
N VAL A 36 -4.48 -14.08 8.26
CA VAL A 36 -3.29 -14.16 7.40
C VAL A 36 -2.45 -15.34 7.89
N LYS A 37 -2.36 -16.40 7.09
CA LYS A 37 -1.53 -17.56 7.37
C LYS A 37 -0.05 -17.22 7.19
N GLU A 38 0.27 -16.55 6.09
CA GLU A 38 1.63 -16.15 5.78
C GLU A 38 1.67 -14.88 4.93
N ALA A 39 2.64 -14.02 5.19
CA ALA A 39 2.97 -12.87 4.39
C ALA A 39 4.48 -12.87 4.10
N THR A 40 4.85 -12.89 2.83
CA THR A 40 6.25 -12.85 2.40
C THR A 40 6.47 -11.75 1.37
N PHE A 41 7.71 -11.31 1.23
CA PHE A 41 8.10 -10.41 0.18
C PHE A 41 9.39 -10.84 -0.49
N GLN A 42 9.47 -10.57 -1.79
CA GLN A 42 10.61 -10.88 -2.64
C GLN A 42 11.03 -9.61 -3.38
N ASN A 43 12.25 -9.17 -3.14
CA ASN A 43 12.83 -8.09 -3.92
C ASN A 43 13.24 -8.59 -5.30
N TRP A 44 13.04 -7.76 -6.33
CA TRP A 44 13.53 -8.06 -7.68
C TRP A 44 14.24 -6.85 -8.27
N PHE A 45 15.23 -7.16 -9.10
CA PHE A 45 16.05 -6.17 -9.80
C PHE A 45 15.96 -6.45 -11.31
N ALA A 46 15.63 -5.43 -12.10
CA ALA A 46 15.78 -5.52 -13.55
C ALA A 46 17.28 -5.42 -13.87
N GLY A 47 17.85 -6.39 -14.57
CA GLY A 47 19.19 -6.42 -15.18
C GLY A 47 20.23 -5.41 -14.67
N ALA A 48 20.13 -4.14 -15.10
CA ALA A 48 20.92 -3.05 -14.54
C ALA A 48 20.08 -2.19 -13.58
N GLN A 49 20.67 -1.79 -12.45
CA GLN A 49 20.06 -1.06 -11.34
C GLN A 49 19.28 0.22 -11.76
N GLU A 50 19.60 0.77 -12.93
CA GLU A 50 18.97 1.93 -13.58
C GLU A 50 17.56 1.64 -14.17
N PHE A 51 17.23 0.38 -14.49
CA PHE A 51 15.99 0.01 -15.20
C PHE A 51 14.80 -0.30 -14.27
N GLY A 52 14.99 -0.15 -12.97
CA GLY A 52 13.93 -0.27 -11.98
C GLY A 52 14.14 -1.44 -11.02
N LYS A 53 13.60 -1.24 -9.83
CA LYS A 53 13.54 -2.21 -8.74
C LYS A 53 12.12 -2.27 -8.22
N GLY A 54 11.76 -3.40 -7.63
CA GLY A 54 10.48 -3.53 -6.98
C GLY A 54 10.46 -4.67 -5.97
N THR A 55 9.29 -4.87 -5.41
CA THR A 55 9.04 -5.90 -4.43
C THR A 55 7.74 -6.61 -4.81
N HIS A 56 7.81 -7.93 -4.95
CA HIS A 56 6.62 -8.76 -4.91
C HIS A 56 6.24 -9.00 -3.45
N VAL A 57 4.95 -8.86 -3.14
CA VAL A 57 4.42 -9.30 -1.85
C VAL A 57 3.44 -10.42 -2.11
N PHE A 58 3.56 -11.49 -1.33
CA PHE A 58 2.69 -12.65 -1.39
C PHE A 58 1.95 -12.76 -0.06
N LEU A 59 0.63 -12.94 -0.16
CA LEU A 59 -0.22 -13.18 1.00
C LEU A 59 -0.92 -14.54 0.81
N GLU A 60 -0.81 -15.38 1.83
CA GLU A 60 -1.61 -16.59 1.96
C GLU A 60 -2.56 -16.41 3.15
N MET A 61 -3.85 -16.48 2.88
CA MET A 61 -4.91 -16.36 3.88
C MET A 61 -5.26 -17.76 4.40
N GLU A 62 -5.55 -17.87 5.69
CA GLU A 62 -6.11 -19.09 6.26
C GLU A 62 -7.62 -19.19 5.98
N ASN A 63 -8.32 -18.07 6.13
CA ASN A 63 -9.74 -17.95 5.86
C ASN A 63 -10.12 -16.50 5.53
N ILE A 64 -11.22 -16.33 4.82
CA ILE A 64 -11.86 -15.04 4.54
C ILE A 64 -13.36 -15.23 4.74
N THR A 65 -13.98 -14.41 5.59
CA THR A 65 -15.44 -14.48 5.81
C THR A 65 -16.21 -13.86 4.64
N GLN A 66 -17.47 -14.27 4.46
CA GLN A 66 -18.35 -13.76 3.39
C GLN A 66 -18.45 -12.23 3.37
N ASN A 67 -18.73 -11.64 2.20
CA ASN A 67 -18.82 -10.19 1.98
C ASN A 67 -17.53 -9.41 2.31
N THR A 68 -16.39 -10.09 2.31
CA THR A 68 -15.06 -9.50 2.51
C THR A 68 -14.25 -9.59 1.23
N GLN A 69 -13.71 -8.48 0.77
CA GLN A 69 -12.87 -8.41 -0.41
C GLN A 69 -11.52 -7.77 -0.07
N ILE A 70 -10.45 -8.53 -0.21
CA ILE A 70 -9.08 -8.01 -0.15
C ILE A 70 -8.84 -7.15 -1.39
N ASP A 71 -8.29 -5.94 -1.20
CA ASP A 71 -8.23 -4.90 -2.23
C ASP A 71 -6.79 -4.50 -2.58
N SER A 72 -6.07 -3.90 -1.63
CA SER A 72 -4.74 -3.33 -1.90
C SER A 72 -3.78 -3.60 -0.76
N ILE A 73 -2.48 -3.53 -1.06
CA ILE A 73 -1.42 -3.61 -0.07
C ILE A 73 -0.56 -2.35 -0.11
N TYR A 74 -0.09 -1.94 1.07
CA TYR A 74 0.82 -0.83 1.29
C TYR A 74 2.05 -1.35 2.03
N PHE A 75 3.24 -1.17 1.47
CA PHE A 75 4.48 -1.67 2.04
C PHE A 75 5.65 -0.79 1.59
N ARG A 76 6.49 -0.36 2.54
CA ARG A 76 7.72 0.43 2.29
C ARG A 76 7.53 1.64 1.36
N GLY A 77 6.51 2.46 1.60
CA GLY A 77 6.27 3.64 0.77
C GLY A 77 5.55 3.37 -0.56
N LEU A 78 5.32 2.10 -0.90
CA LEU A 78 4.71 1.68 -2.15
C LEU A 78 3.33 1.07 -1.89
N ALA A 79 2.51 1.04 -2.94
CA ALA A 79 1.22 0.38 -2.89
C ALA A 79 0.86 -0.24 -4.24
N ASP A 80 0.08 -1.32 -4.20
CA ASP A 80 -0.47 -1.99 -5.38
C ASP A 80 -1.81 -2.67 -5.04
N VAL A 81 -2.62 -2.90 -6.07
CA VAL A 81 -3.83 -3.72 -5.97
C VAL A 81 -3.42 -5.18 -5.89
N LEU A 82 -3.98 -5.91 -4.92
CA LEU A 82 -3.66 -7.32 -4.71
C LEU A 82 -4.37 -8.18 -5.77
N GLN A 83 -3.59 -8.88 -6.59
CA GLN A 83 -4.09 -9.80 -7.60
C GLN A 83 -4.33 -11.16 -6.96
N LYS A 84 -5.55 -11.67 -7.10
CA LYS A 84 -5.94 -12.99 -6.59
C LYS A 84 -5.39 -14.08 -7.50
N ASP A 85 -4.88 -15.16 -6.91
CA ASP A 85 -4.45 -16.33 -7.67
C ASP A 85 -5.67 -17.04 -8.28
N PRO A 86 -5.66 -17.35 -9.59
CA PRO A 86 -6.80 -17.98 -10.27
C PRO A 86 -7.05 -19.43 -9.82
N ASN A 87 -6.02 -20.11 -9.32
CA ASN A 87 -6.08 -21.50 -8.87
C ASN A 87 -6.27 -21.63 -7.35
N ASN A 88 -5.95 -20.58 -6.59
CA ASN A 88 -6.14 -20.56 -5.15
C ASN A 88 -6.73 -19.23 -4.65
N PRO A 89 -8.02 -19.19 -4.28
CA PRO A 89 -8.67 -17.94 -3.90
C PRO A 89 -8.21 -17.36 -2.55
N LEU A 90 -7.35 -18.07 -1.80
CA LEU A 90 -6.74 -17.60 -0.57
C LEU A 90 -5.32 -17.05 -0.79
N LYS A 91 -4.83 -17.03 -2.03
CA LYS A 91 -3.51 -16.49 -2.37
C LYS A 91 -3.64 -15.19 -3.15
N TYR A 92 -2.78 -14.24 -2.79
CA TYR A 92 -2.72 -12.92 -3.42
C TYR A 92 -1.28 -12.50 -3.70
N LYS A 93 -1.10 -11.74 -4.77
CA LYS A 93 0.18 -11.16 -5.18
C LYS A 93 0.05 -9.66 -5.40
N GLY A 94 0.94 -8.89 -4.79
CA GLY A 94 1.16 -7.46 -5.07
C GLY A 94 2.48 -7.25 -5.81
N ASN A 95 2.50 -6.34 -6.77
CA ASN A 95 3.66 -5.93 -7.56
C ASN A 95 4.01 -4.46 -7.27
N LEU A 96 4.70 -4.25 -6.16
CA LEU A 96 5.11 -2.92 -5.72
C LEU A 96 6.32 -2.45 -6.54
N LYS A 97 6.10 -1.51 -7.46
CA LYS A 97 7.15 -0.94 -8.31
C LYS A 97 7.53 0.44 -7.78
N ALA A 98 8.81 0.67 -7.50
CA ALA A 98 9.30 2.03 -7.35
C ALA A 98 9.34 2.66 -8.75
N ALA A 99 8.70 3.81 -8.93
CA ALA A 99 8.79 4.53 -10.19
C ALA A 99 10.28 4.81 -10.49
N ALA A 100 10.78 4.34 -11.63
CA ALA A 100 11.95 4.96 -12.24
C ALA A 100 11.57 6.42 -12.52
N LYS A 101 12.49 7.37 -12.35
CA LYS A 101 12.24 8.77 -12.72
C LYS A 101 11.65 8.81 -14.13
N GLN A 102 10.44 9.35 -14.34
CA GLN A 102 9.92 9.51 -15.70
C GLN A 102 8.90 10.64 -15.84
N ASP A 103 9.18 11.55 -16.78
CA ASP A 103 8.18 12.33 -17.51
C ASP A 103 7.27 11.36 -18.29
N VAL A 104 5.95 11.57 -18.25
CA VAL A 104 4.93 10.65 -18.78
C VAL A 104 4.51 11.07 -20.21
N VAL A 105 4.48 10.12 -21.16
CA VAL A 105 4.01 10.30 -22.55
C VAL A 105 2.93 9.24 -22.87
N LEU A 106 1.73 9.69 -23.31
CA LEU A 106 0.57 8.86 -23.69
C LEU A 106 0.64 8.37 -25.15
N HIS A 107 0.19 7.15 -25.44
CA HIS A 107 0.41 6.46 -26.73
C HIS A 107 -0.85 5.77 -27.29
N GLU A 108 -1.11 5.92 -28.60
CA GLU A 108 -2.29 5.42 -29.33
C GLU A 108 -2.40 3.87 -29.46
N ASN A 109 -1.41 3.11 -28.98
CA ASN A 109 -1.39 1.65 -29.09
C ASN A 109 -1.86 1.01 -27.76
N PRO A 110 -2.87 0.13 -27.75
CA PRO A 110 -3.42 -0.47 -26.52
C PRO A 110 -2.43 -1.33 -25.71
N ILE A 111 -1.37 -1.89 -26.30
CA ILE A 111 -0.27 -2.55 -25.54
C ILE A 111 0.55 -1.52 -24.74
N LYS A 112 0.52 -0.25 -25.15
CA LYS A 112 1.24 0.86 -24.53
C LYS A 112 0.42 1.57 -23.43
N GLU A 113 -0.83 1.17 -23.17
CA GLU A 113 -1.70 1.60 -22.06
C GLU A 113 -1.46 0.81 -20.75
N ILE A 114 -0.57 -0.19 -20.73
CA ILE A 114 -0.08 -0.87 -19.51
C ILE A 114 0.56 0.12 -18.49
N ASN A 115 0.68 1.40 -18.86
CA ASN A 115 1.07 2.51 -18.00
C ASN A 115 0.08 3.70 -18.05
N ASN A 116 -1.23 3.50 -17.87
CA ASN A 116 -2.14 4.59 -17.47
C ASN A 116 -2.30 4.58 -15.93
N PRO A 117 -2.36 5.74 -15.24
CA PRO A 117 -1.63 6.02 -14.00
C PRO A 117 -2.07 5.21 -12.78
N ILE A 118 -1.13 4.97 -11.85
CA ILE A 118 -1.41 4.38 -10.52
C ILE A 118 -2.49 5.25 -9.84
N PRO A 119 -3.70 4.73 -9.59
CA PRO A 119 -4.86 5.56 -9.32
C PRO A 119 -4.81 6.10 -7.89
N ASN A 120 -4.32 7.32 -7.66
CA ASN A 120 -4.54 8.09 -6.41
C ASN A 120 -4.14 7.41 -5.06
N ILE A 121 -3.64 6.16 -5.05
CA ILE A 121 -3.33 5.38 -3.84
C ILE A 121 -2.20 6.04 -3.04
N GLN A 122 -1.29 6.74 -3.73
CA GLN A 122 -0.22 7.51 -3.10
C GLN A 122 -0.73 8.78 -2.39
N LYS A 123 -1.87 9.35 -2.79
CA LYS A 123 -2.35 10.63 -2.25
C LYS A 123 -2.91 10.51 -0.83
N ASP A 124 -3.32 9.30 -0.44
CA ASP A 124 -3.78 8.92 0.90
C ASP A 124 -2.71 8.18 1.73
N PHE A 125 -1.47 8.19 1.27
CA PHE A 125 -0.35 7.42 1.84
C PHE A 125 0.27 8.15 3.04
N ARG A 126 -0.19 7.82 4.24
CA ARG A 126 0.41 8.26 5.52
C ARG A 126 0.42 7.13 6.54
N PHE A 127 0.91 5.96 6.15
CA PHE A 127 1.20 4.89 7.10
C PHE A 127 2.67 4.96 7.48
N ASP A 128 2.94 5.18 8.77
CA ASP A 128 4.27 4.99 9.33
C ASP A 128 4.44 3.49 9.61
N LEU A 129 5.27 2.84 8.80
CA LEU A 129 5.45 1.38 8.79
C LEU A 129 6.94 1.05 8.93
N SER A 130 7.23 0.14 9.83
CA SER A 130 8.55 -0.46 9.98
C SER A 130 8.90 -1.31 8.74
N PRO A 131 10.18 -1.68 8.52
CA PRO A 131 10.62 -2.35 7.30
C PRO A 131 9.93 -3.69 6.96
N ASN A 132 9.35 -4.36 7.95
CA ASN A 132 8.65 -5.65 7.82
C ASN A 132 7.14 -5.54 8.13
N GLU A 133 6.61 -4.32 8.16
CA GLU A 133 5.19 -4.05 8.35
C GLU A 133 4.53 -3.66 7.03
N ALA A 134 3.34 -4.20 6.79
CA ALA A 134 2.50 -3.83 5.66
C ALA A 134 1.09 -3.51 6.16
N VAL A 135 0.32 -2.81 5.33
CA VAL A 135 -1.11 -2.61 5.55
C VAL A 135 -1.88 -3.25 4.40
N ILE A 136 -2.87 -4.05 4.71
CA ILE A 136 -3.85 -4.56 3.77
C ILE A 136 -5.08 -3.69 3.87
N SER A 137 -5.54 -3.10 2.76
CA SER A 137 -6.89 -2.56 2.69
C SER A 137 -7.85 -3.60 2.14
N TYR A 138 -9.05 -3.62 2.69
CA TYR A 138 -10.11 -4.52 2.29
C TYR A 138 -11.47 -3.83 2.40
N HIS A 139 -12.47 -4.38 1.73
CA HIS A 139 -13.87 -3.96 1.85
C HIS A 139 -14.66 -5.02 2.60
N LYS A 140 -15.49 -4.56 3.54
CA LYS A 140 -16.52 -5.37 4.21
C LYS A 140 -17.84 -4.63 4.11
N ASN A 141 -18.83 -5.23 3.48
CA ASN A 141 -20.14 -4.60 3.24
C ASN A 141 -20.01 -3.19 2.60
N ASN A 142 -19.21 -3.07 1.53
CA ASN A 142 -18.91 -1.82 0.82
C ASN A 142 -18.23 -0.70 1.63
N LYS A 143 -17.77 -0.97 2.85
CA LYS A 143 -16.94 -0.04 3.63
C LYS A 143 -15.49 -0.50 3.63
N ARG A 144 -14.57 0.45 3.42
CA ARG A 144 -13.13 0.20 3.39
C ARG A 144 -12.55 0.19 4.81
N TYR A 145 -11.68 -0.78 5.07
CA TYR A 145 -10.96 -0.96 6.32
C TYR A 145 -9.47 -1.22 6.04
N TYR A 146 -8.65 -1.12 7.08
CA TYR A 146 -7.22 -1.31 7.02
C TYR A 146 -6.79 -2.27 8.12
N TYR A 147 -5.99 -3.26 7.78
CA TYR A 147 -5.38 -4.21 8.71
C TYR A 147 -3.87 -4.11 8.63
N LYS A 148 -3.18 -4.04 9.77
CA LYS A 148 -1.72 -4.01 9.82
C LYS A 148 -1.17 -5.44 9.95
N VAL A 149 -0.24 -5.79 9.08
CA VAL A 149 0.54 -7.03 9.13
C VAL A 149 1.93 -6.69 9.67
N THR A 150 2.37 -7.31 10.76
CA THR A 150 3.61 -6.94 11.46
C THR A 150 4.82 -7.83 11.16
N HIS A 151 4.62 -8.98 10.50
CA HIS A 151 5.66 -10.01 10.33
C HIS A 151 5.80 -10.47 8.88
N LEU A 152 6.10 -9.55 7.96
CA LEU A 152 6.44 -9.93 6.59
C LEU A 152 7.83 -10.56 6.55
N LYS A 153 7.93 -11.79 6.02
CA LYS A 153 9.21 -12.49 5.86
C LYS A 153 9.83 -12.21 4.51
N GLU A 154 11.12 -11.88 4.49
CA GLU A 154 11.88 -11.80 3.23
C GLU A 154 12.16 -13.21 2.70
N ILE A 155 11.95 -13.41 1.40
CA ILE A 155 12.40 -14.60 0.68
C ILE A 155 13.45 -14.21 -0.37
N GLU A 156 14.17 -15.21 -0.89
CA GLU A 156 15.32 -15.00 -1.78
C GLU A 156 15.01 -14.05 -2.93
N PRO A 157 15.84 -13.01 -3.15
CA PRO A 157 15.61 -12.02 -4.17
C PRO A 157 15.75 -12.62 -5.58
N LEU A 158 14.98 -12.11 -6.52
CA LEU A 158 15.03 -12.56 -7.91
C LEU A 158 15.80 -11.57 -8.79
N ASN A 159 16.88 -12.04 -9.40
CA ASN A 159 17.71 -11.26 -10.31
C ASN A 159 17.38 -11.64 -11.75
N TYR A 160 16.73 -10.73 -12.48
CA TYR A 160 16.47 -10.93 -13.90
C TYR A 160 17.72 -10.53 -14.70
N PRO A 161 18.37 -11.45 -15.44
CA PRO A 161 19.51 -11.09 -16.28
C PRO A 161 19.07 -10.11 -17.37
N SER A 162 19.92 -9.14 -17.72
CA SER A 162 19.72 -8.33 -18.92
C SER A 162 19.74 -9.24 -20.14
N THR A 163 18.68 -9.23 -20.95
CA THR A 163 18.67 -9.94 -22.22
C THR A 163 19.79 -9.38 -23.09
N ASN A 164 20.84 -10.18 -23.32
CA ASN A 164 21.71 -9.97 -24.48
C ASN A 164 20.80 -10.12 -25.70
N ARG A 165 20.44 -9.01 -26.31
CA ARG A 165 19.86 -8.98 -27.65
C ARG A 165 20.92 -9.59 -28.55
N GLY A 166 20.81 -10.89 -28.81
CA GLY A 166 21.68 -11.60 -29.72
C GLY A 166 21.75 -10.82 -31.02
N GLU A 167 22.98 -10.49 -31.40
CA GLU A 167 23.32 -10.03 -32.73
C GLU A 167 22.84 -11.09 -33.72
N ASN A 168 21.65 -10.90 -34.30
CA ASN A 168 21.31 -11.54 -35.55
C ASN A 168 21.76 -10.61 -36.66
N ASN A 169 23.08 -10.59 -36.88
CA ASN A 169 23.68 -10.12 -38.11
C ASN A 169 23.83 -11.34 -39.04
N ASN A 170 23.27 -11.19 -40.25
CA ASN A 170 23.38 -12.03 -41.44
C ASN A 170 22.40 -13.21 -41.57
#